data_AF-A0A419XB40-F1
#
_entry.id   AF-A0A419XB40-F1
#
_cell.length_a   1.000
_cell.length_b   1.000
_cell.length_c   1.000
_cell.angle_alpha   90.00
_cell.angle_beta   90.00
_cell.angle_gamma   90.00
#
_symmetry.space_group_name_H-M   'P 1'
#
loop_
_entity.id
_entity.type
_entity.pdbx_description
1 polymer ?
#
loop_
_entity_poly.entity_id
_entity_poly.type
_entity_poly.pdbx_seq_one_letter_code
_entity_poly.pdbx_strand_id
1 'polypeptide(L)'
;MSKMKLNIWIDLLLLLCFSLVVGIGFLIKYVLISGQEIWAKYGTQVNLEFLGMNRHEWGNIHLICGVIMIFLLVLHVVYHWNLIKSMFAKFMGLSGGALAGISVFLLICLSFILLPFFINPQVSEQARGNKHYQIEKRMHKHQSQVK
;
A
#
# COMPACT_ATOMS: atom_id res chain seq x y z
N MET A 1 18.10 -26.23 11.33
CA MET A 1 18.75 -24.91 11.52
C MET A 1 18.69 -24.52 13.00
N SER A 2 19.68 -23.79 13.52
CA SER A 2 19.56 -23.22 14.87
C SER A 2 18.53 -22.09 14.89
N LYS A 3 17.80 -21.93 16.01
CA LYS A 3 16.78 -20.86 16.17
C LYS A 3 17.35 -19.47 15.84
N MET A 4 18.59 -19.21 16.25
CA MET A 4 19.30 -17.96 15.95
C MET A 4 19.49 -17.72 14.44
N LYS A 5 19.85 -18.75 13.67
CA LYS A 5 19.98 -18.62 12.21
C LYS A 5 18.64 -18.30 11.56
N LEU A 6 17.56 -18.93 12.02
CA LEU A 6 16.21 -18.68 11.51
C LEU A 6 15.76 -17.24 11.79
N ASN A 7 15.98 -16.72 13.00
CA ASN A 7 15.64 -15.34 13.36
C ASN A 7 16.36 -14.34 12.45
N ILE A 8 17.66 -14.52 12.21
CA ILE A 8 18.44 -13.64 11.31
C ILE A 8 17.87 -13.66 9.89
N TRP A 9 17.50 -14.83 9.36
CA TRP A 9 16.90 -14.92 8.03
C TRP A 9 15.54 -14.24 7.93
N ILE A 10 14.70 -14.37 8.96
CA ILE A 10 13.41 -13.67 9.02
C ILE A 10 13.63 -12.16 9.03
N ASP A 11 14.57 -11.67 9.83
CA ASP A 11 14.88 -10.24 9.95
C ASP A 11 15.44 -9.66 8.63
N LEU A 12 16.34 -10.38 7.97
CA LEU A 12 16.88 -9.99 6.65
C LEU A 12 15.80 -9.98 5.57
N LEU A 13 14.92 -10.99 5.56
CA LEU A 13 13.83 -11.05 4.59
C LEU A 13 12.79 -9.96 4.85
N LEU A 14 12.49 -9.66 6.11
CA LEU A 14 11.62 -8.56 6.50
C LEU A 14 12.19 -7.21 6.05
N LEU A 15 13.50 -6.98 6.25
CA LEU A 15 14.17 -5.78 5.78
C LEU A 15 14.09 -5.65 4.25
N LEU A 16 14.34 -6.73 3.52
CA LEU A 16 14.23 -6.74 2.06
C LEU A 16 12.79 -6.43 1.60
N CYS A 17 11.78 -7.09 2.19
CA CYS A 17 10.38 -6.83 1.86
C CYS A 17 9.99 -5.38 2.15
N PHE A 18 10.45 -4.82 3.27
CA PHE A 18 10.21 -3.42 3.60
C PHE A 18 10.80 -2.48 2.55
N SER A 19 12.07 -2.70 2.16
CA SER A 19 12.71 -1.92 1.09
C SER A 19 11.98 -2.03 -0.25
N LEU A 20 11.46 -3.22 -0.60
CA LEU A 20 10.68 -3.43 -1.82
C LEU A 20 9.35 -2.69 -1.78
N VAL A 21 8.59 -2.77 -0.67
CA VAL A 21 7.32 -2.06 -0.52
C VAL A 21 7.54 -0.55 -0.66
N VAL A 22 8.51 0.02 0.07
CA VAL A 22 8.85 1.46 -0.02
C VAL A 22 9.32 1.83 -1.43
N GLY A 23 10.22 1.04 -2.02
CA GLY A 23 10.74 1.27 -3.36
C GLY A 23 9.66 1.26 -4.44
N ILE A 24 8.73 0.30 -4.39
CA ILE A 24 7.59 0.26 -5.32
C ILE A 24 6.62 1.42 -5.05
N GLY A 25 6.43 1.81 -3.79
CA GLY A 25 5.65 3.00 -3.45
C GLY A 25 6.22 4.26 -4.10
N PHE A 26 7.55 4.44 -4.07
CA PHE A 26 8.23 5.52 -4.77
C PHE A 26 8.13 5.39 -6.30
N LEU A 27 8.28 4.19 -6.85
CA LEU A 27 8.08 3.94 -8.27
C LEU A 27 6.68 4.39 -8.72
N ILE A 28 5.63 3.98 -8.01
CA ILE A 28 4.24 4.33 -8.36
C ILE A 28 3.99 5.84 -8.16
N LYS A 29 4.55 6.45 -7.12
CA LYS A 29 4.30 7.86 -6.83
C LYS A 29 5.05 8.83 -7.74
N TYR A 30 6.30 8.52 -8.09
CA TYR A 30 7.19 9.49 -8.76
C TYR A 30 7.51 9.14 -10.21
N VAL A 31 7.46 7.86 -10.58
CA VAL A 31 7.78 7.41 -11.95
C VAL A 31 6.49 7.09 -12.72
N LEU A 32 5.64 6.23 -12.16
CA LEU A 32 4.37 5.81 -12.77
C LEU A 32 3.22 6.71 -12.28
N ILE A 33 3.42 8.02 -12.46
CA ILE A 33 2.53 9.10 -12.01
C ILE A 33 1.08 8.89 -12.48
N SER A 34 0.14 9.46 -11.75
CA SER A 34 -1.29 9.30 -12.04
C SER A 34 -1.69 9.95 -13.37
N GLY A 35 -2.81 9.51 -13.97
CA GLY A 35 -3.28 10.06 -15.25
C GLY A 35 -3.49 11.59 -15.25
N GLN A 36 -3.84 12.17 -14.10
CA GLN A 36 -3.95 13.63 -13.95
C GLN A 36 -2.59 14.31 -14.07
N GLU A 37 -1.57 13.75 -13.41
CA GLU A 37 -0.18 14.20 -13.47
C GLU A 37 0.44 13.96 -14.85
N ILE A 38 0.09 12.86 -15.53
CA ILE A 38 0.49 12.58 -16.92
C ILE A 38 0.03 13.70 -17.84
N TRP A 39 -1.25 14.07 -17.77
CA TRP A 39 -1.77 15.15 -18.61
C TRP A 39 -1.11 16.50 -18.30
N ALA A 40 -0.87 16.79 -17.02
CA ALA A 40 -0.20 18.02 -16.61
C ALA A 40 1.26 18.08 -17.12
N LYS A 41 1.95 16.94 -17.17
CA LYS A 41 3.35 16.85 -17.57
C LYS A 41 3.56 16.73 -19.08
N TYR A 42 2.72 15.97 -19.77
CA TYR A 42 2.89 15.61 -21.18
C TYR A 42 1.85 16.24 -22.11
N GLY A 43 0.78 16.84 -21.58
CA GLY A 43 -0.29 17.46 -22.38
C GLY A 43 -1.19 16.47 -23.15
N THR A 44 -0.86 15.18 -23.09
CA THR A 44 -1.57 14.08 -23.76
C THR A 44 -1.59 12.84 -22.87
N GLN A 45 -2.45 11.88 -23.18
CA GLN A 45 -2.45 10.57 -22.52
C GLN A 45 -1.29 9.75 -23.08
N VAL A 46 -0.27 9.52 -22.26
CA VAL A 46 0.80 8.56 -22.54
C VAL A 46 0.75 7.42 -21.54
N ASN A 47 1.11 6.22 -21.98
CA ASN A 47 1.26 5.08 -21.09
C ASN A 47 2.66 5.14 -20.45
N LEU A 48 2.69 5.14 -19.13
CA LEU A 48 3.93 5.02 -18.36
C LEU A 48 4.05 3.59 -17.87
N GLU A 49 5.14 2.95 -18.23
CA GLU A 49 5.43 1.57 -17.90
C GLU A 49 6.86 1.43 -17.40
N PHE A 50 7.06 0.49 -16.48
CA PHE A 50 8.37 0.06 -16.04
C PHE A 50 8.41 -1.47 -16.08
N LEU A 51 9.41 -2.03 -16.76
CA LEU A 51 9.49 -3.47 -17.06
C LEU A 51 8.22 -4.02 -17.75
N GLY A 52 7.62 -3.24 -18.64
CA GLY A 52 6.39 -3.62 -19.37
C GLY A 52 5.14 -3.67 -18.50
N MET A 53 5.20 -3.17 -17.26
CA MET A 53 4.08 -3.11 -16.34
C MET A 53 3.69 -1.67 -16.02
N ASN A 54 2.41 -1.38 -15.99
CA ASN A 54 1.86 -0.07 -15.65
C ASN A 54 1.70 0.10 -14.12
N ARG A 55 1.25 1.28 -13.69
CA ARG A 55 1.06 1.62 -12.26
C ARG A 55 0.13 0.65 -11.51
N HIS A 56 -0.86 0.08 -12.18
CA HIS A 56 -1.84 -0.81 -11.55
C HIS A 56 -1.22 -2.18 -11.26
N GLU A 57 -0.43 -2.70 -12.20
CA GLU A 57 0.28 -3.98 -12.03
C GLU A 57 1.35 -3.87 -10.95
N TRP A 58 2.15 -2.80 -10.95
CA TRP A 58 3.06 -2.51 -9.85
C TRP A 58 2.32 -2.30 -8.52
N GLY A 59 1.11 -1.72 -8.55
CA GLY A 59 0.24 -1.61 -7.38
C GLY A 59 -0.19 -2.96 -6.82
N ASN A 60 -0.48 -3.94 -7.69
CA ASN A 60 -0.79 -5.31 -7.27
C ASN A 60 0.43 -5.99 -6.63
N ILE A 61 1.62 -5.84 -7.23
CA ILE A 61 2.87 -6.35 -6.66
C ILE A 61 3.15 -5.69 -5.30
N HIS A 62 2.98 -4.38 -5.20
CA HIS A 62 3.14 -3.63 -3.95
C HIS A 62 2.24 -4.19 -2.84
N LEU A 63 0.96 -4.47 -3.17
CA LEU A 63 0.01 -5.04 -2.22
C LEU A 63 0.43 -6.46 -1.77
N ILE A 64 0.83 -7.33 -2.71
CA ILE A 64 1.31 -8.68 -2.39
C ILE A 64 2.54 -8.62 -1.49
N CYS A 65 3.52 -7.77 -1.82
CA CYS A 65 4.70 -7.55 -0.99
C CYS A 65 4.32 -7.03 0.40
N GLY A 66 3.33 -6.14 0.51
CA GLY A 66 2.79 -5.66 1.77
C GLY A 66 2.20 -6.77 2.63
N VAL A 67 1.41 -7.68 2.04
CA VAL A 67 0.85 -8.84 2.76
C VAL A 67 1.95 -9.78 3.26
N ILE A 68 2.94 -10.07 2.42
CA ILE A 68 4.11 -10.89 2.81
C ILE A 68 4.89 -10.21 3.95
N MET A 69 5.07 -8.89 3.88
CA MET A 69 5.75 -8.12 4.91
C MET A 69 5.01 -8.19 6.26
N ILE A 70 3.68 -8.09 6.27
CA ILE A 70 2.88 -8.25 7.50
C ILE A 70 3.02 -9.67 8.06
N PHE A 71 2.99 -10.69 7.21
CA PHE A 71 3.20 -12.07 7.65
C PHE A 71 4.59 -12.26 8.28
N LEU A 72 5.65 -11.76 7.64
CA LEU A 72 7.01 -11.80 8.17
C LEU A 72 7.17 -11.00 9.47
N LEU A 73 6.46 -9.88 9.60
CA LEU A 73 6.44 -9.08 10.81
C LEU A 73 5.82 -9.85 11.98
N VAL A 74 4.72 -10.58 11.74
CA VAL A 74 4.13 -11.47 12.76
C VAL A 74 5.13 -12.54 13.17
N LEU A 75 5.80 -13.19 12.22
CA LEU A 75 6.84 -14.17 12.52
C LEU A 75 7.99 -13.54 13.34
N HIS A 76 8.48 -12.37 12.93
CA HIS A 76 9.50 -11.62 13.65
C HIS A 76 9.11 -11.42 15.14
N VAL A 77 7.89 -10.93 15.40
CA VAL A 77 7.41 -10.74 16.78
C VAL A 77 7.35 -12.04 17.57
N VAL A 78 6.85 -13.13 16.95
CA VAL A 78 6.77 -14.45 17.60
C VAL A 78 8.15 -15.00 17.95
N TYR A 79 9.11 -14.92 17.02
CA TYR A 79 10.46 -15.44 17.23
C TYR A 79 11.31 -14.59 18.19
N HIS A 80 11.01 -13.30 18.30
CA HIS A 80 11.65 -12.38 19.25
C HIS A 80 10.87 -12.21 20.58
N TRP A 81 9.80 -12.99 20.80
CA TRP A 81 8.90 -12.85 21.95
C TRP A 81 9.60 -12.87 23.32
N ASN A 82 10.63 -13.69 23.51
CA ASN A 82 11.38 -13.74 24.76
C ASN A 82 12.18 -12.46 25.03
N LEU A 83 12.75 -11.87 23.97
CA LEU A 83 13.44 -10.58 24.06
C LEU A 83 12.44 -9.48 24.40
N ILE A 84 11.29 -9.45 23.72
CA ILE A 84 10.21 -8.51 23.98
C ILE A 84 9.77 -8.59 25.45
N LYS A 85 9.47 -9.78 25.96
CA LYS A 85 9.11 -9.99 27.38
C LYS A 85 10.18 -9.44 28.33
N SER A 86 11.46 -9.74 28.06
CA SER A 86 12.56 -9.25 28.90
C SER A 86 12.71 -7.73 28.86
N MET A 87 12.48 -7.10 27.71
CA MET A 87 12.54 -5.64 27.57
C MET A 87 11.37 -4.98 28.31
N PHE A 88 10.15 -5.49 28.14
CA PHE A 88 8.96 -4.99 28.84
C PHE A 88 9.07 -5.17 30.37
N ALA A 89 9.58 -6.31 30.83
CA ALA A 89 9.82 -6.56 32.25
C ALA A 89 10.76 -5.52 32.87
N LYS A 90 11.80 -5.12 32.13
CA LYS A 90 12.79 -4.13 32.57
C LYS A 90 12.28 -2.68 32.52
N PHE A 91 11.50 -2.33 31.50
CA PHE A 91 11.10 -0.94 31.26
C PHE A 91 9.81 -0.51 31.96
N MET A 92 8.81 -1.38 32.05
CA MET A 92 7.48 -0.99 32.52
C MET A 92 7.03 -1.75 33.78
N GLY A 93 7.76 -2.79 34.17
CA GLY A 93 7.20 -3.86 35.00
C GLY A 93 6.07 -4.57 34.25
N LEU A 94 5.93 -5.89 34.40
CA LEU A 94 4.78 -6.61 33.84
C LEU A 94 3.51 -6.31 34.67
N SER A 95 3.06 -5.06 34.67
CA SER A 95 1.78 -4.65 35.25
C SER A 95 0.65 -4.91 34.24
N GLY A 96 -0.57 -5.16 34.74
CA GLY A 96 -1.74 -5.38 33.88
C GLY A 96 -2.02 -4.23 32.90
N GLY A 97 -1.62 -2.99 33.25
CA GLY A 97 -1.76 -1.82 32.39
C GLY A 97 -0.88 -1.85 31.14
N ALA A 98 0.34 -2.38 31.22
CA ALA A 98 1.22 -2.52 30.06
C ALA A 98 0.65 -3.53 29.04
N LEU A 99 0.10 -4.64 29.53
CA LEU A 99 -0.54 -5.65 28.69
C LEU A 99 -1.81 -5.12 27.99
N ALA A 100 -2.60 -4.31 28.71
CA ALA A 100 -3.77 -3.65 28.14
C ALA A 100 -3.37 -2.64 27.05
N GLY A 101 -2.32 -1.85 27.27
CA GLY A 101 -1.80 -0.90 26.29
C GLY A 101 -1.34 -1.56 24.99
N ILE A 102 -0.59 -2.67 25.09
CA ILE A 102 -0.19 -3.46 23.91
C ILE A 102 -1.41 -4.01 23.16
N SER A 103 -2.39 -4.55 23.90
CA SER A 103 -3.61 -5.09 23.30
C SER A 103 -4.40 -4.03 22.53
N VAL A 104 -4.56 -2.83 23.11
CA VAL A 104 -5.21 -1.69 22.45
C VAL A 104 -4.45 -1.27 21.19
N PHE A 105 -3.11 -1.19 21.26
CA PHE A 105 -2.29 -0.85 20.10
C PHE A 105 -2.47 -1.85 18.94
N LEU A 106 -2.45 -3.15 19.24
CA LEU A 106 -2.66 -4.20 18.23
C LEU A 106 -4.08 -4.14 17.63
N LEU A 107 -5.10 -3.82 18.43
CA LEU A 107 -6.47 -3.63 17.93
C LEU A 107 -6.56 -2.43 16.99
N ILE A 108 -5.85 -1.34 17.26
CA ILE A 108 -5.77 -0.17 16.36
C ILE A 108 -5.07 -0.54 15.05
N CYS A 109 -3.96 -1.29 15.11
CA CYS A 109 -3.30 -1.77 13.88
C CYS A 109 -4.22 -2.66 13.06
N LEU A 110 -4.94 -3.58 13.70
CA LEU A 110 -5.89 -4.46 13.04
C LEU A 110 -7.07 -3.68 12.43
N SER A 111 -7.57 -2.66 13.12
CA SER A 111 -8.65 -1.82 12.60
C SER A 111 -8.21 -1.10 11.32
N PHE A 112 -7.00 -0.55 11.25
CA PHE A 112 -6.50 0.08 10.02
C PHE A 112 -6.40 -0.87 8.83
N ILE A 113 -6.13 -2.16 9.06
CA ILE A 113 -6.07 -3.18 8.00
C ILE A 113 -7.48 -3.53 7.51
N LEU A 114 -8.45 -3.63 8.42
CA LEU A 114 -9.81 -4.08 8.10
C LEU A 114 -10.73 -2.95 7.63
N LEU A 115 -10.47 -1.70 8.05
CA LEU A 115 -11.32 -0.55 7.79
C LEU A 115 -11.61 -0.33 6.28
N PRO A 116 -10.65 -0.46 5.34
CA PRO A 116 -10.93 -0.28 3.91
C PRO A 116 -12.03 -1.19 3.34
N PHE A 117 -12.28 -2.35 3.95
CA PHE A 117 -13.34 -3.28 3.53
C PHE A 117 -14.75 -2.82 3.91
N PHE A 118 -14.85 -1.83 4.82
CA PHE A 118 -16.13 -1.27 5.30
C PHE A 118 -16.36 0.16 4.83
N ILE A 119 -15.41 0.79 4.12
CA ILE A 119 -15.59 2.12 3.53
C ILE A 119 -16.38 1.99 2.22
N ASN A 120 -17.51 2.70 2.13
CA ASN A 120 -18.17 2.96 0.85
C ASN A 120 -17.54 4.18 0.18
N PRO A 121 -17.15 4.10 -1.11
CA PRO A 121 -16.50 5.23 -1.78
C PRO A 121 -17.49 6.39 -1.93
N GLN A 122 -17.04 7.61 -1.61
CA GLN A 122 -17.79 8.81 -1.95
C GLN A 122 -17.64 9.10 -3.43
N VAL A 123 -18.74 9.00 -4.17
CA VAL A 123 -18.77 9.33 -5.60
C VAL A 123 -18.96 10.83 -5.73
N SER A 124 -17.90 11.54 -6.10
CA SER A 124 -17.99 12.95 -6.49
C SER A 124 -17.81 13.08 -8.00
N GLU A 125 -18.59 13.97 -8.62
CA GLU A 125 -18.53 14.21 -10.05
C GLU A 125 -17.24 14.98 -10.37
N GLN A 126 -16.28 14.30 -11.01
CA GLN A 126 -15.03 14.94 -11.39
C GLN A 126 -15.32 15.92 -12.54
N ALA A 127 -15.30 17.23 -12.26
CA ALA A 127 -15.63 18.31 -13.21
C ALA A 127 -14.91 18.22 -14.58
N ARG A 128 -13.76 17.52 -14.62
CA ARG A 128 -12.96 17.32 -15.84
C ARG A 128 -13.45 16.17 -16.74
N GLY A 129 -14.00 15.10 -16.17
CA GLY A 129 -14.57 13.98 -16.94
C GLY A 129 -15.76 14.44 -17.80
N ASN A 130 -16.58 15.34 -17.25
CA ASN A 130 -17.70 15.94 -17.95
C ASN A 130 -17.30 16.75 -19.18
N LYS A 131 -16.17 17.47 -19.16
CA LYS A 131 -15.74 18.27 -20.33
C LYS A 131 -15.32 17.38 -21.50
N HIS A 132 -14.52 16.34 -21.26
CA HIS A 132 -14.06 15.45 -22.33
C HIS A 132 -15.22 14.63 -22.91
N TYR A 133 -16.06 14.05 -22.04
CA TYR A 133 -17.29 13.35 -22.45
C TYR A 133 -18.22 14.26 -23.27
N GLN A 134 -18.41 15.52 -22.87
CA GLN A 134 -19.24 16.45 -23.64
C GLN A 134 -18.62 16.83 -24.99
N ILE A 135 -17.30 16.94 -25.11
CA ILE A 135 -16.64 17.19 -26.40
C ILE A 135 -16.83 15.99 -27.32
N GLU A 136 -16.55 14.78 -26.84
CA GLU A 136 -16.71 13.54 -27.61
C GLU A 136 -18.17 13.33 -28.06
N LYS A 137 -19.13 13.53 -27.15
CA LYS A 137 -20.56 13.43 -27.46
C LYS A 137 -21.02 14.50 -28.47
N ARG A 138 -20.46 15.72 -28.42
CA ARG A 138 -20.71 16.76 -29.42
C ARG A 138 -20.14 16.38 -30.78
N MET A 139 -18.93 15.82 -30.83
CA MET A 139 -18.28 15.37 -32.07
C MET A 139 -19.06 14.24 -32.73
N HIS A 140 -19.51 13.24 -31.96
CA HIS A 140 -20.36 12.16 -32.48
C HIS A 140 -21.71 12.65 -32.98
N LYS A 141 -22.36 13.58 -32.25
CA LYS A 141 -23.63 14.18 -32.69
C LYS A 141 -23.46 15.01 -33.96
N HIS A 142 -22.34 15.70 -34.13
CA HIS A 142 -22.06 16.46 -35.35
C HIS A 142 -21.82 15.52 -36.54
N GLN A 143 -21.05 14.45 -36.37
CA GLN A 143 -20.85 13.43 -37.41
C GLN A 143 -22.13 12.70 -37.84
N SER A 144 -23.09 12.49 -36.92
CA SER A 144 -24.36 11.84 -37.27
C SER A 144 -25.38 12.76 -37.94
N GLN A 145 -25.18 14.08 -37.90
CA GLN A 145 -26.05 15.08 -38.56
C GLN A 145 -25.55 15.49 -39.95
N VAL A 146 -24.31 15.15 -40.29
CA VAL A 146 -23.67 15.49 -41.57
C VAL A 146 -23.69 14.28 -42.55
N LYS A 147 -24.31 13.16 -42.15
CA LYS A 147 -24.66 12.02 -43.01
C LYS A 147 -26.15 12.01 -43.30
#